data_AF-A0A971A7Z3-F1
#
_entry.id   AF-A0A971A7Z3-F1
#
_cell.length_a   1.000
_cell.length_b   1.000
_cell.length_c   1.000
_cell.angle_alpha   90.00
_cell.angle_beta   90.00
_cell.angle_gamma   90.00
#
_symmetry.space_group_name_H-M   'P 1'
#
loop_
_entity.id
_entity.type
_entity.pdbx_description
1 polymer ?
#
loop_
_entity_poly.entity_id
_entity_poly.type
_entity_poly.pdbx_seq_one_letter_code
_entity_poly.pdbx_strand_id
1 'polypeptide(L)'
;MRIKHYLLAGVMALLVISTGSTMKNEEGDLVTAWKKVDSLENQGLYRSAHAEVIQIYRVARLHADQPNEIKALIYQMKYQRELSEDGRTAALLEMHRYLPENRPVMAALKNSMLAELYYRYYSVNRWESMQNPTESESSVETFGSLEMLKKWSPEQFFQTILSHYAQSLDDSEILLSTPVSSFSDLFTGSLADTVNQPTLYDVLVKRAVDFSTNLHEFPIFRVKPAVLCQETLLGSADEFIRAVKNEKDDSANPWMQTLQWYANWLEYHMAFKNTDNEVVNSERPALLMANLSRLKFVRDHTCHPDVDSLYRCALINLAKPLEQDSLQ
;
A
#
# COMPACT_ATOMS: atom_id res chain seq x y z
N MET A 1 44.44 62.93 -2.05
CA MET A 1 43.38 62.54 -3.00
C MET A 1 43.94 61.44 -3.89
N ARG A 2 43.28 60.26 -3.91
CA ARG A 2 43.45 59.09 -4.83
C ARG A 2 44.74 58.26 -4.65
N ILE A 3 44.75 57.32 -3.69
CA ILE A 3 44.37 55.88 -3.75
C ILE A 3 45.44 55.00 -4.45
N LYS A 4 46.25 54.33 -3.63
CA LYS A 4 47.15 53.22 -3.99
C LYS A 4 46.32 51.93 -4.09
N HIS A 5 46.38 51.21 -5.21
CA HIS A 5 45.86 49.85 -5.30
C HIS A 5 47.00 48.87 -5.00
N TYR A 6 46.83 48.09 -3.93
CA TYR A 6 47.71 47.00 -3.52
C TYR A 6 47.38 45.76 -4.35
N LEU A 7 48.34 45.21 -5.08
CA LEU A 7 48.29 43.83 -5.59
C LEU A 7 48.90 42.93 -4.50
N LEU A 8 48.04 42.31 -3.69
CA LEU A 8 48.43 41.29 -2.73
C LEU A 8 48.26 39.91 -3.38
N ALA A 9 49.36 39.17 -3.47
CA ALA A 9 49.38 37.77 -3.89
C ALA A 9 48.62 36.91 -2.87
N GLY A 10 47.64 36.13 -3.35
CA GLY A 10 46.89 35.16 -2.56
C GLY A 10 47.09 33.76 -3.12
N VAL A 11 47.99 33.01 -2.51
CA VAL A 11 48.04 31.55 -2.61
C VAL A 11 46.90 31.00 -1.75
N MET A 12 45.90 30.36 -2.35
CA MET A 12 44.85 29.65 -1.63
C MET A 12 44.82 28.22 -2.16
N ALA A 13 45.58 27.36 -1.47
CA ALA A 13 45.47 25.92 -1.60
C ALA A 13 44.13 25.48 -0.97
N LEU A 14 43.15 25.17 -1.80
CA LEU A 14 41.92 24.51 -1.38
C LEU A 14 42.24 23.02 -1.20
N LEU A 15 42.40 22.64 0.07
CA LEU A 15 42.40 21.27 0.57
C LEU A 15 41.07 20.60 0.18
N VAL A 16 41.11 19.73 -0.82
CA VAL A 16 40.04 18.77 -1.08
C VAL A 16 40.12 17.72 0.03
N ILE A 17 39.37 17.94 1.11
CA ILE A 17 39.11 16.89 2.10
C ILE A 17 38.11 15.93 1.45
N SER A 18 38.63 14.85 0.86
CA SER A 18 37.80 13.71 0.48
C SER A 18 37.29 13.05 1.75
N THR A 19 36.12 13.44 2.24
CA THR A 19 35.34 12.61 3.15
C THR A 19 34.74 11.47 2.34
N GLY A 20 35.56 10.45 2.06
CA GLY A 20 35.05 9.14 1.69
C GLY A 20 34.35 8.56 2.91
N SER A 21 33.04 8.76 3.03
CA SER A 21 32.23 8.07 4.02
C SER A 21 32.29 6.57 3.75
N THR A 22 32.65 5.83 4.80
CA THR A 22 32.69 4.38 4.89
C THR A 22 31.29 3.78 4.76
N MET A 23 30.72 3.72 3.55
CA MET A 23 29.40 3.11 3.32
C MET A 23 29.41 1.56 3.35
N LYS A 24 30.58 0.91 3.46
CA LYS A 24 30.70 -0.56 3.35
C LYS A 24 30.59 -1.35 4.67
N ASN A 25 30.67 -0.71 5.84
CA ASN A 25 30.60 -1.42 7.12
C ASN A 25 29.17 -1.55 7.69
N GLU A 26 28.25 -0.66 7.28
CA GLU A 26 26.92 -0.52 7.91
C GLU A 26 25.90 -1.56 7.42
N GLU A 27 25.98 -1.97 6.15
CA GLU A 27 25.16 -3.06 5.60
C GLU A 27 25.51 -4.41 6.28
N GLY A 28 26.79 -4.63 6.59
CA GLY A 28 27.25 -5.80 7.34
C GLY A 28 26.74 -5.83 8.78
N ASP A 29 26.58 -4.67 9.41
CA ASP A 29 26.04 -4.54 10.76
C ASP A 29 24.54 -4.87 10.80
N LEU A 30 23.75 -4.40 9.83
CA LEU A 30 22.32 -4.74 9.73
C LEU A 30 22.09 -6.24 9.42
N VAL A 31 22.89 -6.82 8.52
CA VAL A 31 22.84 -8.28 8.25
C VAL A 31 23.13 -9.09 9.51
N THR A 32 24.10 -8.64 10.31
CA THR A 32 24.43 -9.29 11.59
C THR A 32 23.31 -9.14 12.61
N ALA A 33 22.70 -7.96 12.70
CA ALA A 33 21.56 -7.70 13.57
C ALA A 33 20.35 -8.59 13.20
N TRP A 34 20.04 -8.75 11.92
CA TRP A 34 18.96 -9.64 11.47
C TRP A 34 19.22 -11.11 11.81
N LYS A 35 20.46 -11.60 11.62
CA LYS A 35 20.82 -12.97 12.04
C LYS A 35 20.63 -13.18 13.54
N LYS A 36 20.90 -12.15 14.35
CA LYS A 36 20.65 -12.19 15.79
C LYS A 36 19.15 -12.23 16.10
N VAL A 37 18.33 -11.45 15.38
CA VAL A 37 16.86 -11.52 15.47
C VAL A 37 16.37 -12.94 15.17
N ASP A 38 16.80 -13.55 14.06
CA ASP A 38 16.40 -14.90 13.67
C ASP A 38 16.80 -15.95 14.72
N SER A 39 18.02 -15.83 15.27
CA SER A 39 18.51 -16.72 16.33
C SER A 39 17.68 -16.61 17.61
N LEU A 40 17.32 -15.39 18.02
CA LEU A 40 16.48 -15.15 19.19
C LEU A 40 15.06 -15.68 18.98
N GLU A 41 14.48 -15.45 17.79
CA GLU A 41 13.18 -15.97 17.41
C GLU A 41 13.13 -17.50 17.44
N ASN A 42 14.12 -18.18 16.85
CA ASN A 42 14.19 -19.64 16.84
C ASN A 42 14.31 -20.26 18.25
N GLN A 43 14.77 -19.48 19.23
CA GLN A 43 14.83 -19.86 20.64
C GLN A 43 13.57 -19.49 21.43
N GLY A 44 12.56 -18.88 20.79
CA GLY A 44 11.35 -18.37 21.44
C GLY A 44 11.57 -17.11 22.29
N LEU A 45 12.72 -16.43 22.15
CA LEU A 45 13.10 -15.26 22.93
C LEU A 45 12.53 -13.97 22.31
N TYR A 46 11.20 -13.92 22.11
CA TYR A 46 10.52 -12.84 21.40
C TYR A 46 10.74 -11.44 22.01
N ARG A 47 10.89 -11.34 23.33
CA ARG A 47 11.16 -10.05 24.01
C ARG A 47 12.52 -9.49 23.61
N SER A 48 13.53 -10.35 23.54
CA SER A 48 14.88 -9.97 23.13
C SER A 48 14.93 -9.71 21.63
N ALA A 49 14.25 -10.53 20.81
CA ALA A 49 14.13 -10.30 19.37
C ALA A 49 13.46 -8.94 19.07
N HIS A 50 12.39 -8.61 19.78
CA HIS A 50 11.70 -7.32 19.68
C HIS A 50 12.61 -6.14 20.04
N ALA A 51 13.40 -6.26 21.12
CA ALA A 51 14.36 -5.22 21.50
C ALA A 51 15.43 -4.99 20.41
N GLU A 52 15.91 -6.06 19.77
CA GLU A 52 16.87 -5.96 18.67
C GLU A 52 16.26 -5.29 17.44
N VAL A 53 15.03 -5.66 17.07
CA VAL A 53 14.32 -5.06 15.93
C VAL A 53 14.04 -3.57 16.13
N ILE A 54 13.78 -3.12 17.36
CA ILE A 54 13.68 -1.68 17.66
C ILE A 54 15.00 -0.96 17.33
N GLN A 55 16.15 -1.58 17.58
CA GLN A 55 17.44 -0.97 17.23
C GLN A 55 17.67 -0.97 15.73
N ILE A 56 17.36 -2.08 15.04
CA ILE A 56 17.40 -2.14 13.58
C ILE A 56 16.55 -1.01 12.97
N TYR A 57 15.32 -0.81 13.46
CA TYR A 57 14.46 0.27 12.99
C TYR A 57 15.11 1.65 13.15
N ARG A 58 15.72 1.94 14.31
CA ARG A 58 16.37 3.23 14.57
C ARG A 58 17.55 3.47 13.63
N VAL A 59 18.38 2.45 13.42
CA VAL A 59 19.52 2.52 12.50
C VAL A 59 19.01 2.70 11.06
N ALA A 60 18.10 1.84 10.61
CA ALA A 60 17.55 1.92 9.25
C ALA A 60 16.93 3.31 8.97
N ARG A 61 16.17 3.86 9.92
CA ARG A 61 15.60 5.22 9.80
C ARG A 61 16.66 6.31 9.77
N LEU A 62 17.70 6.23 10.61
CA LEU A 62 18.80 7.20 10.65
C LEU A 62 19.55 7.25 9.30
N HIS A 63 19.72 6.10 8.66
CA HIS A 63 20.43 5.96 7.39
C HIS A 63 19.51 5.99 6.16
N ALA A 64 18.21 6.30 6.35
CA ALA A 64 17.19 6.32 5.31
C ALA A 64 17.04 5.00 4.51
N ASP A 65 17.38 3.86 5.13
CA ASP A 65 17.17 2.52 4.61
C ASP A 65 15.71 2.12 4.80
N GLN A 66 14.87 2.53 3.85
CA GLN A 66 13.44 2.28 3.87
C GLN A 66 13.07 0.78 3.91
N PRO A 67 13.72 -0.12 3.14
CA PRO A 67 13.44 -1.55 3.21
C PRO A 67 13.65 -2.16 4.60
N ASN A 68 14.79 -1.88 5.25
CA ASN A 68 15.02 -2.38 6.60
C ASN A 68 14.14 -1.68 7.64
N GLU A 69 13.82 -0.39 7.44
CA GLU A 69 12.93 0.36 8.34
C GLU A 69 11.54 -0.29 8.38
N ILE A 70 10.93 -0.54 7.23
CA ILE A 70 9.60 -1.13 7.16
C ILE A 70 9.60 -2.63 7.54
N LYS A 71 10.65 -3.38 7.19
CA LYS A 71 10.85 -4.78 7.65
C LYS A 71 10.88 -4.84 9.17
N ALA A 72 11.60 -3.91 9.80
CA ALA A 72 11.67 -3.82 11.26
C ALA A 72 10.29 -3.49 11.86
N LEU A 73 9.50 -2.61 11.25
CA LEU A 73 8.12 -2.34 11.71
C LEU A 73 7.24 -3.60 11.64
N ILE A 74 7.33 -4.38 10.55
CA ILE A 74 6.61 -5.66 10.43
C ILE A 74 6.98 -6.63 11.55
N TYR A 75 8.27 -6.78 11.83
CA TYR A 75 8.74 -7.66 12.90
C TYR A 75 8.37 -7.14 14.29
N GLN A 76 8.36 -5.83 14.54
CA GLN A 76 7.86 -5.27 15.79
C GLN A 76 6.40 -5.69 16.03
N MET A 77 5.54 -5.52 15.02
CA MET A 77 4.14 -5.95 15.12
C MET A 77 3.99 -7.46 15.33
N LYS A 78 4.78 -8.27 14.61
CA LYS A 78 4.83 -9.73 14.77
C LYS A 78 5.10 -10.10 16.23
N TYR A 79 6.15 -9.54 16.84
CA TYR A 79 6.49 -9.88 18.22
C TYR A 79 5.54 -9.28 19.25
N GLN A 80 4.92 -8.12 18.99
CA GLN A 80 3.91 -7.60 19.91
C GLN A 80 2.70 -8.52 20.04
N ARG A 81 2.35 -9.25 18.97
CA ARG A 81 1.32 -10.29 19.03
C ARG A 81 1.68 -11.47 19.94
N GLU A 82 2.96 -11.80 20.05
CA GLU A 82 3.45 -12.89 20.91
C GLU A 82 3.65 -12.44 22.37
N LEU A 83 3.89 -11.14 22.59
CA LEU A 83 4.31 -10.61 23.90
C LEU A 83 3.17 -10.05 24.76
N SER A 84 1.97 -9.86 24.21
CA SER A 84 0.85 -9.23 24.91
C SER A 84 -0.45 -9.97 24.65
N GLU A 85 -1.29 -10.11 25.69
CA GLU A 85 -2.65 -10.65 25.59
C GLU A 85 -3.49 -9.85 24.58
N ASP A 86 -3.27 -8.52 24.53
CA ASP A 86 -3.86 -7.58 23.57
C ASP A 86 -2.88 -7.22 22.44
N GLY A 87 -1.99 -8.14 22.05
CA GLY A 87 -0.87 -7.87 21.15
C GLY A 87 -1.23 -7.29 19.77
N ARG A 88 -2.44 -7.56 19.27
CA ARG A 88 -2.95 -6.92 18.04
C ARG A 88 -3.19 -5.43 18.24
N THR A 89 -3.77 -5.05 19.37
CA THR A 89 -4.01 -3.64 19.67
C THR A 89 -2.72 -2.91 19.98
N ALA A 90 -1.79 -3.57 20.68
CA ALA A 90 -0.47 -3.01 20.93
C ALA A 90 0.26 -2.72 19.60
N ALA A 91 0.16 -3.62 18.61
CA ALA A 91 0.71 -3.40 17.28
C ALA A 91 0.07 -2.22 16.55
N LEU A 92 -1.26 -2.07 16.62
CA LEU A 92 -1.98 -0.93 16.02
C LEU A 92 -1.59 0.40 16.70
N LEU A 93 -1.57 0.42 18.03
CA LEU A 93 -1.14 1.58 18.83
C LEU A 93 0.28 2.01 18.48
N GLU A 94 1.21 1.05 18.44
CA GLU A 94 2.59 1.33 18.12
C GLU A 94 2.75 1.81 16.68
N MET A 95 2.04 1.21 15.72
CA MET A 95 2.10 1.61 14.31
C MET A 95 1.64 3.05 14.10
N HIS A 96 0.59 3.47 14.82
CA HIS A 96 0.06 4.83 14.74
C HIS A 96 1.08 5.90 15.19
N ARG A 97 2.00 5.55 16.11
CA ARG A 97 3.06 6.47 16.58
C ARG A 97 4.08 6.82 15.50
N TYR A 98 4.12 6.04 14.43
CA TYR A 98 5.01 6.28 13.29
C TYR A 98 4.39 7.16 12.21
N LEU A 99 3.21 7.75 12.49
CA LEU A 99 2.59 8.83 11.74
C LEU A 99 2.63 10.16 12.53
N PRO A 100 2.64 11.33 11.85
CA PRO A 100 2.72 11.48 10.39
C PRO A 100 4.10 11.09 9.86
N GLU A 101 4.13 10.57 8.63
CA GLU A 101 5.35 10.25 7.90
C GLU A 101 5.34 11.07 6.61
N ASN A 102 6.41 11.84 6.37
CA ASN A 102 6.47 12.79 5.27
C ASN A 102 7.20 12.24 4.04
N ARG A 103 7.77 11.03 4.14
CA ARG A 103 8.42 10.35 3.00
C ARG A 103 7.36 9.55 2.25
N PRO A 104 7.06 9.86 0.97
CA PRO A 104 5.95 9.27 0.20
C PRO A 104 5.84 7.75 0.28
N VAL A 105 6.92 7.05 -0.08
CA VAL A 105 6.96 5.58 -0.07
C VAL A 105 6.69 4.99 1.31
N MET A 106 7.27 5.57 2.36
CA MET A 106 7.07 5.10 3.73
C MET A 106 5.68 5.44 4.25
N ALA A 107 5.14 6.61 3.91
CA ALA A 107 3.78 7.01 4.25
C ALA A 107 2.78 6.03 3.62
N ALA A 108 2.97 5.70 2.34
CA ALA A 108 2.12 4.76 1.62
C ALA A 108 2.12 3.35 2.24
N LEU A 109 3.31 2.79 2.49
CA LEU A 109 3.47 1.49 3.15
C LEU A 109 2.82 1.47 4.54
N LYS A 110 3.07 2.51 5.36
CA LYS A 110 2.53 2.61 6.72
C LYS A 110 1.01 2.72 6.73
N ASN A 111 0.43 3.52 5.84
CA ASN A 111 -1.02 3.65 5.69
C ASN A 111 -1.66 2.32 5.26
N SER A 112 -1.09 1.61 4.29
CA SER A 112 -1.59 0.29 3.86
C SER A 112 -1.49 -0.78 4.95
N MET A 113 -0.48 -0.69 5.83
CA MET A 113 -0.36 -1.55 7.00
C MET A 113 -1.38 -1.18 8.08
N LEU A 114 -1.61 0.11 8.33
CA LEU A 114 -2.63 0.56 9.30
C LEU A 114 -4.03 0.14 8.88
N ALA A 115 -4.40 0.31 7.61
CA ALA A 115 -5.69 -0.16 7.08
C ALA A 115 -5.92 -1.64 7.38
N GLU A 116 -4.91 -2.48 7.15
CA GLU A 116 -4.95 -3.91 7.43
C GLU A 116 -5.02 -4.21 8.94
N LEU A 117 -4.31 -3.46 9.79
CA LEU A 117 -4.36 -3.63 11.24
C LEU A 117 -5.74 -3.28 11.80
N TYR A 118 -6.33 -2.16 11.35
CA TYR A 118 -7.70 -1.78 11.71
C TYR A 118 -8.71 -2.83 11.26
N TYR A 119 -8.58 -3.33 10.02
CA TYR A 119 -9.46 -4.38 9.51
C TYR A 119 -9.36 -5.66 10.33
N ARG A 120 -8.14 -6.12 10.63
CA ARG A 120 -7.92 -7.32 11.46
C ARG A 120 -8.42 -7.14 12.89
N TYR A 121 -8.25 -5.95 13.46
CA TYR A 121 -8.78 -5.64 14.79
C TYR A 121 -10.31 -5.72 14.78
N TYR A 122 -10.96 -5.05 13.83
CA TYR A 122 -12.41 -5.06 13.68
C TYR A 122 -12.95 -6.48 13.48
N SER A 123 -12.34 -7.25 12.58
CA SER A 123 -12.77 -8.62 12.24
C SER A 123 -12.82 -9.54 13.46
N VAL A 124 -11.85 -9.41 14.37
CA VAL A 124 -11.78 -10.20 15.60
C VAL A 124 -12.74 -9.68 16.68
N ASN A 125 -12.89 -8.36 16.81
CA ASN A 125 -13.70 -7.71 17.86
C ASN A 125 -15.06 -7.21 17.33
N ARG A 126 -15.56 -7.87 16.29
CA ARG A 126 -16.75 -7.41 15.55
C ARG A 126 -17.98 -7.39 16.45
N TRP A 127 -18.12 -8.38 17.33
CA TRP A 127 -19.28 -8.50 18.19
C TRP A 127 -19.33 -7.35 19.21
N GLU A 128 -18.18 -6.98 19.79
CA GLU A 128 -18.09 -5.86 20.75
C GLU A 128 -18.49 -4.54 20.10
N SER A 129 -17.97 -4.29 18.89
CA SER A 129 -18.27 -3.08 18.11
C SER A 129 -19.76 -2.96 17.75
N MET A 130 -20.45 -4.08 17.56
CA MET A 130 -21.89 -4.10 17.27
C MET A 130 -22.77 -3.87 18.51
N GLN A 131 -22.29 -4.13 19.73
CA GLN A 131 -23.10 -4.04 20.95
C GLN A 131 -23.05 -2.68 21.65
N ASN A 132 -21.94 -1.93 21.52
CA ASN A 132 -21.75 -0.67 22.25
C ASN A 132 -21.17 0.46 21.38
N PRO A 133 -21.83 0.86 20.26
CA PRO A 133 -21.37 2.03 19.51
C PRO A 133 -21.56 3.28 20.37
N THR A 134 -20.49 4.05 20.59
CA THR A 134 -20.65 5.38 21.19
C THR A 134 -21.08 6.33 20.08
N GLU A 135 -22.18 7.07 20.24
CA GLU A 135 -22.62 8.15 19.33
C GLU A 135 -21.69 9.38 19.35
N SER A 136 -20.41 9.20 19.65
CA SER A 136 -19.49 10.32 19.78
C SER A 136 -19.04 10.79 18.41
N GLU A 137 -19.42 12.02 18.06
CA GLU A 137 -18.80 12.88 17.04
C GLU A 137 -17.32 13.19 17.33
N SER A 138 -16.57 12.30 18.00
CA SER A 138 -15.13 12.47 18.15
C SER A 138 -14.51 12.17 16.79
N SER A 139 -13.92 13.21 16.21
CA SER A 139 -13.10 13.10 15.02
C SER A 139 -12.08 11.96 15.20
N VAL A 140 -11.77 11.28 14.09
CA VAL A 140 -10.75 10.23 13.97
C VAL A 140 -9.35 10.71 14.45
N GLU A 141 -9.20 12.02 14.73
CA GLU A 141 -7.96 12.72 15.01
C GLU A 141 -7.37 12.50 16.41
N THR A 142 -8.08 11.89 17.35
CA THR A 142 -7.50 11.61 18.69
C THR A 142 -7.49 10.13 19.00
N PHE A 143 -6.76 9.35 18.20
CA PHE A 143 -6.43 7.98 18.59
C PHE A 143 -5.41 8.00 19.75
N GLY A 144 -5.90 7.89 20.98
CA GLY A 144 -5.08 8.00 22.20
C GLY A 144 -4.98 6.74 23.04
N SER A 145 -5.84 5.73 22.87
CA SER A 145 -5.82 4.52 23.69
C SER A 145 -6.63 3.34 23.13
N LEU A 146 -6.28 2.12 23.59
CA LEU A 146 -7.01 0.87 23.37
C LEU A 146 -8.50 0.96 23.72
N GLU A 147 -8.85 1.69 24.78
CA GLU A 147 -10.23 1.83 25.27
C GLU A 147 -11.12 2.62 24.30
N MET A 148 -10.52 3.43 23.40
CA MET A 148 -11.28 4.12 22.36
C MET A 148 -11.69 3.17 21.24
N LEU A 149 -10.84 2.23 20.84
CA LEU A 149 -11.18 1.26 19.78
C LEU A 149 -12.33 0.33 20.16
N LYS A 150 -12.39 -0.07 21.44
CA LYS A 150 -13.50 -0.90 21.96
C LYS A 150 -14.86 -0.22 21.83
N LYS A 151 -14.88 1.10 21.67
CA LYS A 151 -16.07 1.96 21.58
C LYS A 151 -16.43 2.36 20.16
N TRP A 152 -15.57 2.04 19.19
CA TRP A 152 -15.79 2.39 17.80
C TRP A 152 -16.92 1.57 17.20
N SER A 153 -17.79 2.25 16.48
CA SER A 153 -18.82 1.63 15.64
C SER A 153 -18.19 0.96 14.41
N PRO A 154 -18.91 0.01 13.76
CA PRO A 154 -18.45 -0.57 12.50
C PRO A 154 -18.20 0.47 11.41
N GLU A 155 -18.99 1.55 11.40
CA GLU A 155 -18.85 2.68 10.47
C GLU A 155 -17.52 3.42 10.68
N GLN A 156 -17.13 3.69 11.93
CA GLN A 156 -15.85 4.34 12.23
C GLN A 156 -14.67 3.48 11.75
N PHE A 157 -14.67 2.18 12.06
CA PHE A 157 -13.65 1.28 11.53
C PHE A 157 -13.62 1.30 10.01
N PHE A 158 -14.78 1.18 9.38
CA PHE A 158 -14.88 1.16 7.93
C PHE A 158 -14.28 2.43 7.29
N GLN A 159 -14.67 3.63 7.75
CA GLN A 159 -14.14 4.89 7.21
C GLN A 159 -12.65 5.05 7.47
N THR A 160 -12.16 4.67 8.65
CA THR A 160 -10.72 4.72 8.96
C THR A 160 -9.92 3.78 8.06
N ILE A 161 -10.41 2.56 7.83
CA ILE A 161 -9.74 1.60 6.93
C ILE A 161 -9.73 2.14 5.49
N LEU A 162 -10.87 2.61 5.00
CA LEU A 162 -11.00 3.16 3.65
C LEU A 162 -10.08 4.36 3.45
N SER A 163 -10.03 5.27 4.43
CA SER A 163 -9.17 6.46 4.42
C SER A 163 -7.68 6.09 4.40
N HIS A 164 -7.24 5.13 5.22
CA HIS A 164 -5.86 4.67 5.18
C HIS A 164 -5.50 3.98 3.87
N TYR A 165 -6.41 3.20 3.26
CA TYR A 165 -6.15 2.66 1.92
C TYR A 165 -6.07 3.76 0.87
N ALA A 166 -6.94 4.79 0.91
CA ALA A 166 -6.85 5.94 0.01
C ALA A 166 -5.52 6.68 0.16
N GLN A 167 -5.12 7.03 1.39
CA GLN A 167 -3.84 7.68 1.70
C GLN A 167 -2.64 6.84 1.30
N SER A 168 -2.78 5.51 1.21
CA SER A 168 -1.70 4.64 0.73
C SER A 168 -1.44 4.78 -0.78
N LEU A 169 -2.30 5.48 -1.51
CA LEU A 169 -2.26 5.62 -2.97
C LEU A 169 -2.07 7.08 -3.43
N ASP A 170 -1.96 8.05 -2.52
CA ASP A 170 -1.91 9.49 -2.84
C ASP A 170 -0.72 9.85 -3.75
N ASP A 171 0.49 9.41 -3.41
CA ASP A 171 1.73 9.71 -4.14
C ASP A 171 1.95 8.77 -5.36
N SER A 172 0.90 8.53 -6.13
CA SER A 172 0.85 7.54 -7.22
C SER A 172 2.04 7.58 -8.19
N GLU A 173 2.51 8.75 -8.62
CA GLU A 173 3.67 8.90 -9.52
C GLU A 173 4.96 8.31 -8.92
N ILE A 174 5.23 8.60 -7.64
CA ILE A 174 6.39 8.07 -6.93
C ILE A 174 6.24 6.56 -6.73
N LEU A 175 5.03 6.10 -6.41
CA LEU A 175 4.76 4.68 -6.18
C LEU A 175 4.88 3.85 -7.47
N LEU A 176 4.45 4.41 -8.61
CA LEU A 176 4.59 3.79 -9.94
C LEU A 176 6.05 3.75 -10.39
N SER A 177 6.87 4.73 -10.00
CA SER A 177 8.31 4.74 -10.29
C SER A 177 9.16 3.94 -9.30
N THR A 178 8.55 3.38 -8.24
CA THR A 178 9.23 2.57 -7.23
C THR A 178 9.05 1.07 -7.54
N PRO A 179 10.09 0.34 -7.98
CA PRO A 179 9.98 -1.08 -8.24
C PRO A 179 9.71 -1.87 -6.96
N VAL A 180 8.84 -2.87 -7.02
CA VAL A 180 8.57 -3.76 -5.88
C VAL A 180 9.84 -4.50 -5.41
N SER A 181 10.79 -4.72 -6.33
CA SER A 181 12.07 -5.39 -6.04
C SER A 181 12.95 -4.61 -5.05
N SER A 182 12.76 -3.29 -4.93
CA SER A 182 13.42 -2.46 -3.91
C SER A 182 13.04 -2.89 -2.48
N PHE A 183 11.97 -3.67 -2.35
CA PHE A 183 11.42 -4.17 -1.08
C PHE A 183 11.25 -5.70 -1.09
N SER A 184 12.09 -6.42 -1.85
CA SER A 184 11.99 -7.87 -2.08
C SER A 184 11.85 -8.73 -0.82
N ASP A 185 12.51 -8.35 0.27
CA ASP A 185 12.42 -9.04 1.57
C ASP A 185 11.05 -8.92 2.25
N LEU A 186 10.22 -7.93 1.89
CA LEU A 186 8.89 -7.72 2.48
C LEU A 186 7.83 -8.58 1.82
N PHE A 187 7.94 -8.72 0.50
CA PHE A 187 6.93 -9.36 -0.33
C PHE A 187 7.42 -10.78 -0.62
N THR A 188 7.13 -11.70 0.29
CA THR A 188 7.47 -13.13 0.14
C THR A 188 6.25 -13.94 -0.33
N GLY A 189 6.49 -15.10 -0.96
CA GLY A 189 5.43 -16.00 -1.41
C GLY A 189 4.60 -15.43 -2.57
N SER A 190 3.28 -15.61 -2.55
CA SER A 190 2.36 -15.13 -3.61
C SER A 190 2.27 -13.61 -3.73
N LEU A 191 2.81 -12.86 -2.76
CA LEU A 191 2.93 -11.40 -2.80
C LEU A 191 4.18 -10.93 -3.56
N ALA A 192 5.13 -11.83 -3.82
CA ALA A 192 6.40 -11.54 -4.51
C ALA A 192 6.27 -11.52 -6.05
N ASP A 193 5.06 -11.50 -6.59
CA ASP A 193 4.83 -11.61 -8.03
C ASP A 193 5.19 -10.30 -8.73
N THR A 194 6.49 -10.10 -8.95
CA THR A 194 7.07 -8.92 -9.60
C THR A 194 6.65 -8.78 -11.05
N VAL A 195 6.13 -9.86 -11.66
CA VAL A 195 5.64 -9.85 -13.04
C VAL A 195 4.27 -9.17 -13.09
N ASN A 196 3.35 -9.55 -12.19
CA ASN A 196 1.99 -9.00 -12.15
C ASN A 196 1.86 -7.74 -11.29
N GLN A 197 2.82 -7.46 -10.40
CA GLN A 197 2.85 -6.29 -9.53
C GLN A 197 4.27 -5.65 -9.55
N PRO A 198 4.70 -5.08 -10.69
CA PRO A 198 6.07 -4.59 -10.87
C PRO A 198 6.40 -3.38 -10.01
N THR A 199 5.40 -2.56 -9.67
CA THR A 199 5.58 -1.32 -8.91
C THR A 199 5.00 -1.45 -7.51
N LEU A 200 5.45 -0.58 -6.59
CA LEU A 200 4.86 -0.50 -5.27
C LEU A 200 3.39 -0.06 -5.34
N TYR A 201 3.02 0.77 -6.32
CA TYR A 201 1.62 1.14 -6.55
C TYR A 201 0.74 -0.11 -6.78
N ASP A 202 1.20 -1.06 -7.60
CA ASP A 202 0.45 -2.29 -7.91
C ASP A 202 0.13 -3.12 -6.67
N VAL A 203 1.11 -3.25 -5.77
CA VAL A 203 0.93 -3.98 -4.52
C VAL A 203 -0.08 -3.26 -3.61
N LEU A 204 0.04 -1.94 -3.50
CA LEU A 204 -0.79 -1.14 -2.60
C LEU A 204 -2.24 -1.05 -3.10
N VAL A 205 -2.45 -0.80 -4.39
CA VAL A 205 -3.80 -0.71 -4.97
C VAL A 205 -4.49 -2.07 -4.94
N LYS A 206 -3.74 -3.17 -5.16
CA LYS A 206 -4.26 -4.52 -5.01
C LYS A 206 -4.79 -4.76 -3.60
N ARG A 207 -4.03 -4.37 -2.57
CA ARG A 207 -4.48 -4.49 -1.16
C ARG A 207 -5.75 -3.68 -0.90
N ALA A 208 -5.83 -2.48 -1.45
CA ALA A 208 -7.01 -1.62 -1.31
C ALA A 208 -8.26 -2.23 -1.98
N VAL A 209 -8.16 -2.72 -3.21
CA VAL A 209 -9.31 -3.34 -3.91
C VAL A 209 -9.67 -4.72 -3.36
N ASP A 210 -8.72 -5.48 -2.81
CA ASP A 210 -8.99 -6.77 -2.16
C ASP A 210 -9.84 -6.55 -0.89
N PHE A 211 -9.60 -5.47 -0.12
CA PHE A 211 -10.44 -5.11 1.03
C PHE A 211 -11.91 -4.93 0.63
N SER A 212 -12.17 -4.41 -0.57
CA SER A 212 -13.54 -4.21 -1.07
C SER A 212 -14.34 -5.51 -1.27
N THR A 213 -13.70 -6.68 -1.22
CA THR A 213 -14.39 -7.98 -1.20
C THR A 213 -14.98 -8.31 0.19
N ASN A 214 -14.44 -7.70 1.24
CA ASN A 214 -14.85 -7.92 2.63
C ASN A 214 -15.90 -6.91 3.13
N LEU A 215 -16.45 -6.08 2.24
CA LEU A 215 -17.45 -5.06 2.60
C LEU A 215 -18.68 -5.64 3.32
N HIS A 216 -19.04 -6.88 3.00
CA HIS A 216 -20.15 -7.59 3.62
C HIS A 216 -19.96 -7.87 5.13
N GLU A 217 -18.71 -7.82 5.62
CA GLU A 217 -18.42 -7.94 7.04
C GLU A 217 -18.84 -6.70 7.82
N PHE A 218 -18.98 -5.55 7.18
CA PHE A 218 -19.43 -4.32 7.83
C PHE A 218 -20.96 -4.20 7.68
N PRO A 219 -21.74 -4.10 8.78
CA PRO A 219 -23.18 -3.88 8.73
C PRO A 219 -23.51 -2.41 8.38
N ILE A 220 -22.88 -1.88 7.33
CA ILE A 220 -23.07 -0.52 6.84
C ILE A 220 -23.98 -0.54 5.62
N PHE A 221 -25.04 0.26 5.66
CA PHE A 221 -25.88 0.45 4.48
C PHE A 221 -25.26 1.54 3.60
N ARG A 222 -25.00 1.22 2.34
CA ARG A 222 -24.58 2.17 1.30
C ARG A 222 -25.38 1.91 0.04
N VAL A 223 -25.89 2.99 -0.55
CA VAL A 223 -26.56 2.91 -1.85
C VAL A 223 -25.51 2.55 -2.89
N LYS A 224 -25.73 1.45 -3.60
CA LYS A 224 -24.91 1.08 -4.75
C LYS A 224 -25.04 2.16 -5.82
N PRO A 225 -23.92 2.74 -6.32
CA PRO A 225 -23.96 3.69 -7.43
C PRO A 225 -24.67 3.10 -8.65
N ALA A 226 -25.47 3.90 -9.36
CA ALA A 226 -26.21 3.44 -10.54
C ALA A 226 -25.27 2.92 -11.64
N VAL A 227 -24.05 3.45 -11.72
CA VAL A 227 -23.01 2.98 -12.64
C VAL A 227 -22.70 1.49 -12.48
N LEU A 228 -22.88 0.90 -11.29
CA LEU A 228 -22.70 -0.54 -11.06
C LEU A 228 -23.64 -1.41 -11.90
N CYS A 229 -24.75 -0.87 -12.40
CA CYS A 229 -25.67 -1.61 -13.26
C CYS A 229 -25.41 -1.37 -14.76
N GLN A 230 -24.37 -0.62 -15.17
CA GLN A 230 -24.08 -0.34 -16.58
C GLN A 230 -23.22 -1.44 -17.21
N GLU A 231 -23.56 -1.85 -18.43
CA GLU A 231 -22.78 -2.84 -19.20
C GLU A 231 -21.33 -2.38 -19.47
N THR A 232 -21.10 -1.06 -19.54
CA THR A 232 -19.80 -0.44 -19.76
C THR A 232 -18.78 -0.84 -18.70
N LEU A 233 -19.23 -1.21 -17.49
CA LEU A 233 -18.31 -1.67 -16.45
C LEU A 233 -17.69 -3.05 -16.71
N LEU A 234 -18.33 -3.87 -17.56
CA LEU A 234 -17.78 -5.14 -18.07
C LEU A 234 -17.20 -4.97 -19.49
N GLY A 235 -17.20 -3.75 -20.05
CA GLY A 235 -16.61 -3.42 -21.33
C GLY A 235 -15.08 -3.44 -21.33
N SER A 236 -14.50 -2.90 -22.40
CA SER A 236 -13.06 -2.64 -22.51
C SER A 236 -12.54 -1.75 -21.37
N ALA A 237 -11.23 -1.76 -21.13
CA ALA A 237 -10.62 -0.91 -20.11
C ALA A 237 -10.92 0.58 -20.37
N ASP A 238 -10.87 1.05 -21.62
CA ASP A 238 -11.22 2.42 -22.01
C ASP A 238 -12.71 2.77 -21.75
N GLU A 239 -13.63 1.84 -21.99
CA GLU A 239 -15.06 2.04 -21.69
C GLU A 239 -15.30 2.13 -20.19
N PHE A 240 -14.67 1.25 -19.41
CA PHE A 240 -14.75 1.27 -17.96
C PHE A 240 -14.19 2.55 -17.36
N ILE A 241 -12.96 2.95 -17.75
CA ILE A 241 -12.33 4.18 -17.24
C ILE A 241 -13.23 5.38 -17.52
N ARG A 242 -13.74 5.51 -18.75
CA ARG A 242 -14.66 6.60 -19.12
C ARG A 242 -15.97 6.56 -18.32
N ALA A 243 -16.57 5.39 -18.15
CA ALA A 243 -17.80 5.25 -17.37
C ALA A 243 -17.59 5.70 -15.91
N VAL A 244 -16.51 5.26 -15.27
CA VAL A 244 -16.17 5.63 -13.89
C VAL A 244 -15.85 7.13 -13.76
N LYS A 245 -15.11 7.72 -14.70
CA LYS A 245 -14.74 9.15 -14.66
C LYS A 245 -15.89 10.11 -14.93
N ASN A 246 -16.96 9.64 -15.56
CA ASN A 246 -18.17 10.45 -15.78
C ASN A 246 -19.06 10.53 -14.53
N GLU A 247 -18.87 9.65 -13.56
CA GLU A 247 -19.58 9.70 -12.29
C GLU A 247 -19.05 10.82 -11.40
N LYS A 248 -19.91 11.31 -10.51
CA LYS A 248 -19.50 12.25 -9.47
C LYS A 248 -18.54 11.55 -8.52
N ASP A 249 -17.49 12.26 -8.11
CA ASP A 249 -16.61 11.78 -7.05
C ASP A 249 -17.39 11.60 -5.73
N ASP A 250 -17.36 10.38 -5.21
CA ASP A 250 -17.98 9.95 -3.96
C ASP A 250 -17.05 8.95 -3.26
N SER A 251 -15.87 9.41 -2.87
CA SER A 251 -14.83 8.63 -2.17
C SER A 251 -15.31 8.02 -0.84
N ALA A 252 -16.38 8.55 -0.25
CA ALA A 252 -17.00 8.00 0.95
C ALA A 252 -17.85 6.74 0.66
N ASN A 253 -18.21 6.49 -0.60
CA ASN A 253 -18.91 5.29 -1.03
C ASN A 253 -17.92 4.19 -1.43
N PRO A 254 -17.88 3.04 -0.74
CA PRO A 254 -16.91 1.98 -1.01
C PRO A 254 -16.90 1.51 -2.46
N TRP A 255 -18.09 1.39 -3.06
CA TRP A 255 -18.23 0.91 -4.43
C TRP A 255 -17.60 1.89 -5.40
N MET A 256 -17.91 3.18 -5.23
CA MET A 256 -17.38 4.24 -6.10
C MET A 256 -15.86 4.37 -5.93
N GLN A 257 -15.37 4.38 -4.68
CA GLN A 257 -13.94 4.43 -4.38
C GLN A 257 -13.18 3.24 -5.00
N THR A 258 -13.75 2.04 -4.94
CA THR A 258 -13.14 0.84 -5.53
C THR A 258 -13.11 0.92 -7.05
N LEU A 259 -14.20 1.40 -7.68
CA LEU A 259 -14.23 1.62 -9.13
C LEU A 259 -13.19 2.65 -9.57
N GLN A 260 -13.00 3.72 -8.80
CA GLN A 260 -11.96 4.73 -9.04
C GLN A 260 -10.55 4.13 -8.92
N TRP A 261 -10.28 3.32 -7.90
CA TRP A 261 -8.99 2.63 -7.77
C TRP A 261 -8.70 1.73 -8.97
N TYR A 262 -9.68 0.94 -9.43
CA TYR A 262 -9.53 0.14 -10.65
C TYR A 262 -9.32 1.02 -11.89
N ALA A 263 -10.04 2.14 -12.02
CA ALA A 263 -9.92 3.02 -13.18
C ALA A 263 -8.53 3.66 -13.25
N ASN A 264 -8.02 4.15 -12.11
CA ASN A 264 -6.67 4.69 -12.01
C ASN A 264 -5.62 3.62 -12.29
N TRP A 265 -5.76 2.42 -11.69
CA TRP A 265 -4.83 1.32 -11.91
C TRP A 265 -4.72 0.93 -13.39
N LEU A 266 -5.85 0.82 -14.09
CA LEU A 266 -5.87 0.55 -15.52
C LEU A 266 -5.28 1.71 -16.34
N GLU A 267 -5.66 2.94 -16.04
CA GLU A 267 -5.20 4.11 -16.77
C GLU A 267 -3.67 4.26 -16.72
N TYR A 268 -3.05 4.07 -15.55
CA TYR A 268 -1.59 4.17 -15.41
C TYR A 268 -0.85 3.18 -16.30
N HIS A 269 -1.30 1.92 -16.34
CA HIS A 269 -0.68 0.89 -17.18
C HIS A 269 -1.05 1.02 -18.66
N MET A 270 -2.11 1.74 -19.01
CA MET A 270 -2.46 2.06 -20.40
C MET A 270 -1.70 3.26 -20.94
N ALA A 271 -1.39 4.25 -20.09
CA ALA A 271 -0.66 5.46 -20.45
C ALA A 271 0.83 5.21 -20.73
N PHE A 272 1.40 4.14 -20.18
CA PHE A 272 2.81 3.73 -20.40
C PHE A 272 3.16 3.33 -21.85
N LYS A 273 2.18 3.36 -22.78
CA LYS A 273 2.30 2.97 -24.19
C LYS A 273 3.27 3.80 -25.07
N ASN A 274 3.90 4.86 -24.57
CA ASN A 274 4.43 5.92 -25.45
C ASN A 274 5.90 6.33 -25.26
N THR A 275 6.71 5.62 -24.48
CA THR A 275 8.13 5.96 -24.32
C THR A 275 9.01 4.76 -24.58
N ASP A 276 9.63 4.80 -25.76
CA ASP A 276 10.78 4.04 -26.24
C ASP A 276 10.62 2.54 -26.57
N ASN A 277 10.97 2.24 -27.82
CA ASN A 277 10.96 0.93 -28.46
C ASN A 277 11.94 -0.07 -27.82
N GLU A 278 11.53 -0.72 -26.74
CA GLU A 278 12.10 -2.01 -26.35
C GLU A 278 10.98 -2.92 -25.84
N VAL A 279 10.47 -3.73 -26.77
CA VAL A 279 9.54 -4.82 -26.45
C VAL A 279 10.19 -5.72 -25.42
N VAL A 280 9.61 -5.79 -24.23
CA VAL A 280 9.62 -7.02 -23.46
C VAL A 280 8.17 -7.46 -23.37
N ASN A 281 7.89 -8.70 -23.78
CA ASN A 281 6.60 -9.41 -23.71
C ASN A 281 5.91 -9.39 -22.31
N SER A 282 6.50 -8.70 -21.32
CA SER A 282 5.94 -8.25 -20.05
C SER A 282 5.06 -6.99 -20.15
N GLU A 283 4.77 -6.49 -21.35
CA GLU A 283 3.59 -5.66 -21.58
C GLU A 283 2.39 -6.61 -21.76
N ARG A 284 1.53 -6.89 -20.79
CA ARG A 284 1.21 -6.12 -19.58
C ARG A 284 0.60 -7.04 -18.51
N PRO A 285 1.35 -7.94 -17.87
CA PRO A 285 0.81 -8.80 -16.82
C PRO A 285 0.16 -7.97 -15.69
N ALA A 286 0.72 -6.81 -15.35
CA ALA A 286 0.07 -5.85 -14.44
C ALA A 286 -1.27 -5.31 -14.96
N LEU A 287 -1.36 -4.85 -16.22
CA LEU A 287 -2.64 -4.41 -16.80
C LEU A 287 -3.64 -5.58 -16.88
N LEU A 288 -3.19 -6.76 -17.31
CA LEU A 288 -4.01 -7.95 -17.43
C LEU A 288 -4.56 -8.35 -16.06
N MET A 289 -3.70 -8.36 -15.03
CA MET A 289 -4.07 -8.62 -13.65
C MET A 289 -5.07 -7.60 -13.14
N ALA A 290 -4.80 -6.30 -13.31
CA ALA A 290 -5.72 -5.23 -12.94
C ALA A 290 -7.09 -5.40 -13.63
N ASN A 291 -7.08 -5.75 -14.92
CA ASN A 291 -8.29 -5.92 -15.71
C ASN A 291 -9.08 -7.17 -15.34
N LEU A 292 -8.42 -8.30 -15.10
CA LEU A 292 -9.05 -9.53 -14.60
C LEU A 292 -9.65 -9.30 -13.20
N SER A 293 -8.90 -8.63 -12.32
CA SER A 293 -9.36 -8.28 -10.97
C SER A 293 -10.58 -7.36 -11.02
N ARG A 294 -10.55 -6.31 -11.87
CA ARG A 294 -11.70 -5.45 -12.14
C ARG A 294 -12.90 -6.25 -12.62
N LEU A 295 -12.74 -7.06 -13.66
CA LEU A 295 -13.85 -7.81 -14.25
C LEU A 295 -14.50 -8.74 -13.22
N LYS A 296 -13.68 -9.42 -12.40
CA LYS A 296 -14.18 -10.25 -11.30
C LYS A 296 -14.94 -9.42 -10.28
N PHE A 297 -14.37 -8.30 -9.83
CA PHE A 297 -15.04 -7.41 -8.87
C PHE A 297 -16.38 -6.91 -9.40
N VAL A 298 -16.44 -6.45 -10.65
CA VAL A 298 -17.68 -5.97 -11.27
C VAL A 298 -18.69 -7.10 -11.38
N ARG A 299 -18.28 -8.30 -11.81
CA ARG A 299 -19.16 -9.49 -11.88
C ARG A 299 -19.80 -9.80 -10.54
N ASP A 300 -19.01 -9.77 -9.46
CA ASP A 300 -19.47 -10.16 -8.13
C ASP A 300 -20.42 -9.12 -7.48
N HIS A 301 -20.42 -7.87 -7.98
CA HIS A 301 -21.11 -6.75 -7.31
C HIS A 301 -22.09 -5.97 -8.18
N THR A 302 -22.09 -6.16 -9.49
CA THR A 302 -23.02 -5.51 -10.43
C THR A 302 -24.46 -5.90 -10.16
N CYS A 303 -25.37 -5.02 -10.55
CA CYS A 303 -26.82 -5.24 -10.59
C CYS A 303 -27.33 -5.55 -12.00
N HIS A 304 -26.45 -5.68 -12.99
CA HIS A 304 -26.84 -5.95 -14.37
C HIS A 304 -27.39 -7.39 -14.52
N PRO A 305 -28.58 -7.59 -15.13
CA PRO A 305 -29.20 -8.92 -15.24
C PRO A 305 -28.38 -9.91 -16.07
N ASP A 306 -27.71 -9.44 -17.13
CA ASP A 306 -26.91 -10.27 -18.04
C ASP A 306 -25.43 -10.42 -17.63
N VAL A 307 -25.11 -10.29 -16.34
CA VAL A 307 -23.73 -10.27 -15.82
C VAL A 307 -22.86 -11.41 -16.32
N ASP A 308 -23.34 -12.65 -16.29
CA ASP A 308 -22.53 -13.81 -16.69
C ASP A 308 -22.21 -13.80 -18.19
N SER A 309 -23.17 -13.38 -19.03
CA SER A 309 -22.98 -13.23 -20.47
C SER A 309 -21.99 -12.11 -20.79
N LEU A 310 -22.15 -10.95 -20.17
CA LEU A 310 -21.25 -9.80 -20.33
C LEU A 310 -19.83 -10.11 -19.85
N TYR A 311 -19.70 -10.75 -18.68
CA TYR A 311 -18.41 -11.17 -18.12
C TYR A 311 -17.70 -12.18 -19.04
N ARG A 312 -18.43 -13.18 -19.56
CA ARG A 312 -17.88 -14.13 -20.55
C ARG A 312 -17.39 -13.42 -21.81
N CYS A 313 -18.19 -12.50 -22.36
CA CYS A 313 -17.80 -11.71 -23.53
C CYS A 313 -16.55 -10.86 -23.26
N ALA A 314 -16.46 -10.25 -22.07
CA ALA A 314 -15.31 -9.48 -21.64
C ALA A 314 -14.04 -10.33 -21.58
N LEU A 315 -14.10 -11.52 -20.98
CA LEU A 315 -12.98 -12.45 -20.91
C LEU A 315 -12.53 -12.93 -22.30
N ILE A 316 -13.48 -13.25 -23.20
CA ILE A 316 -13.16 -13.64 -24.58
C ILE A 316 -12.45 -12.49 -25.31
N ASN A 317 -12.95 -11.27 -25.18
CA ASN A 317 -12.34 -10.10 -25.81
C ASN A 317 -10.95 -9.80 -25.24
N LEU A 318 -10.74 -10.04 -23.95
CA LEU A 318 -9.44 -9.89 -23.29
C LEU A 318 -8.42 -10.95 -23.76
N ALA A 319 -8.87 -12.17 -24.06
CA ALA A 319 -8.01 -13.27 -24.51
C ALA A 319 -7.59 -13.17 -25.99
N LYS A 320 -8.43 -12.59 -26.87
CA LYS A 320 -8.18 -12.54 -28.33
C LYS A 320 -6.78 -12.05 -28.73
N PRO A 321 -6.22 -10.96 -28.17
CA PRO A 321 -4.87 -10.53 -28.53
C PRO A 321 -3.78 -11.52 -28.08
N LEU A 322 -3.98 -12.17 -26.93
CA LEU A 322 -2.99 -13.10 -26.33
C LEU A 322 -2.83 -14.38 -27.16
N GLU A 323 -3.91 -14.85 -27.79
CA GLU A 323 -3.87 -16.03 -28.67
C GLU A 323 -3.03 -15.78 -29.93
N GLN A 324 -3.03 -14.54 -30.45
CA GLN A 324 -2.26 -14.18 -31.65
C GLN A 324 -0.75 -14.15 -31.39
N ASP A 325 -0.35 -13.79 -30.17
CA ASP A 325 1.06 -13.77 -29.75
C ASP A 325 1.61 -15.18 -29.47
N SER A 326 0.77 -16.12 -29.02
CA SER A 326 1.18 -17.51 -28.73
C SER A 326 1.52 -18.37 -29.95
N LEU A 327 1.23 -17.87 -31.15
CA LEU A 327 1.44 -18.55 -32.44
C LEU A 327 2.69 -18.05 -33.19
N GLN A 328 3.47 -17.13 -32.60
CA GLN A 328 4.73 -16.61 -33.13
C GLN A 328 5.93 -17.15 -32.36
#